data_AF-A0A7J6EFV8-F1
#
_entry.id   AF-A0A7J6EFV8-F1
#
_cell.length_a   1.000
_cell.length_b   1.000
_cell.length_c   1.000
_cell.angle_alpha   90.00
_cell.angle_beta   90.00
_cell.angle_gamma   90.00
#
_symmetry.space_group_name_H-M   'P 1'
#
loop_
_entity.id
_entity.type
_entity.pdbx_description
1 polymer ?
#
loop_
_entity_poly.entity_id
_entity_poly.type
_entity_poly.pdbx_seq_one_letter_code
_entity_poly.pdbx_strand_id
1 'polypeptide(L)'
;MAALVSIVSNIISFNNNNNTFIRSNHNTNIIYSNKTLLMSTNNSNIISRRSANYQPPLWHFDYVQSLSTPFKRAKEEEKPLSQLELIDVMQRLGISYHFENEINDILKDIYNNNNVCNTNKNVYANSLEFRLLRQHGYPVSQEIFSTCKDERGNFMVSSNDIKGMLSLYEASFYLVENEDGILEETRHKTKKYLEEYIIMIMEKQQSLLDQNNNNNDNDYDYELVSHALELPLHWRMLRLESRWFIDVYEKRLDMNPTLLTLAKLDFNIVQSTYQDDLKYVFRMMVNFLWTIGVSFEPHYKSLRRMATKVNALITIIDDIYDVYGTLDELELFTNVVERWDVSAMNGLPEYMKSCFLALHNFINDFAFDWADLCKSYLREARWYYDGYTPRFEEYIENAWISISGPVILSHLYFFVVNPNEEDALLSTCFNGYPTIIRHSSMILRLTNDLATSTDELKRGDVPKSIQCKMHEDRVCEEKARQHIKLLINETWKFLNKDCINLDDDYSPMFSKSNNNINKAFIEMCLNLGRMSHCIYQYGDGHGIQDRQTKDHVLSLLIHPILLTQ
;
A
#
# COMPACT_ATOMS: atom_id res chain seq x y z
N MET A 1 -25.44 1.16 14.45
CA MET A 1 -26.06 2.50 14.57
C MET A 1 -25.31 3.47 15.50
N ALA A 2 -25.19 3.22 16.81
CA ALA A 2 -24.47 4.15 17.71
C ALA A 2 -22.98 4.36 17.37
N ALA A 3 -22.30 3.31 16.88
CA ALA A 3 -20.92 3.40 16.39
C ALA A 3 -20.81 4.24 15.10
N LEU A 4 -21.63 3.94 14.10
CA LEU A 4 -21.73 4.69 12.83
C LEU A 4 -22.05 6.18 13.06
N VAL A 5 -23.07 6.49 13.87
CA VAL A 5 -23.44 7.87 14.22
C VAL A 5 -22.32 8.58 14.98
N SER A 6 -21.58 7.88 15.86
CA SER A 6 -20.42 8.45 16.54
C SER A 6 -19.26 8.75 15.61
N ILE A 7 -18.99 7.89 14.61
CA ILE A 7 -17.91 8.11 13.64
C ILE A 7 -18.26 9.29 12.72
N VAL A 8 -19.49 9.31 12.17
CA VAL A 8 -19.99 10.41 11.33
C VAL A 8 -20.03 11.73 12.10
N SER A 9 -20.51 11.73 13.34
CA SER A 9 -20.54 12.95 14.18
C SER A 9 -19.14 13.47 14.51
N ASN A 10 -18.15 12.59 14.68
CA ASN A 10 -16.76 12.98 14.85
C ASN A 10 -16.23 13.64 13.57
N ILE A 11 -16.41 13.01 12.40
CA ILE A 11 -15.98 13.58 11.11
C ILE A 11 -16.57 15.00 10.92
N ILE A 12 -17.87 15.17 11.19
CA ILE A 12 -18.57 16.48 11.10
C ILE A 12 -18.05 17.48 12.13
N SER A 13 -17.92 17.09 13.40
CA SER A 13 -17.46 17.98 14.49
C SER A 13 -16.02 18.47 14.29
N PHE A 14 -15.17 17.67 13.63
CA PHE A 14 -13.78 18.05 13.38
C PHE A 14 -13.64 18.99 12.17
N ASN A 15 -14.49 18.87 11.14
CA ASN A 15 -14.46 19.78 9.99
C ASN A 15 -14.77 21.24 10.39
N ASN A 16 -15.62 21.46 11.40
CA ASN A 16 -15.95 22.80 11.90
C ASN A 16 -14.78 23.51 12.61
N ASN A 17 -13.72 22.79 13.03
CA ASN A 17 -12.61 23.37 13.80
C ASN A 17 -11.34 23.67 12.98
N ASN A 18 -11.28 23.32 11.68
CA ASN A 18 -10.06 23.45 10.85
C ASN A 18 -10.31 24.09 9.48
N ASN A 19 -11.14 25.14 9.42
CA ASN A 19 -11.22 26.02 8.23
C ASN A 19 -10.00 26.95 8.15
N THR A 20 -8.83 26.41 7.78
CA THR A 20 -7.71 27.22 7.28
C THR A 20 -7.25 26.84 5.86
N PHE A 21 -8.02 26.02 5.15
CA PHE A 21 -7.96 25.91 3.70
C PHE A 21 -9.36 26.04 3.13
N ILE A 22 -9.85 27.28 3.05
CA ILE A 22 -10.95 27.66 2.15
C ILE A 22 -10.39 28.78 1.30
N ARG A 23 -10.20 28.53 0.00
CA ARG A 23 -10.05 29.62 -0.97
C ARG A 23 -11.37 29.80 -1.70
N SER A 24 -11.81 31.03 -1.62
CA SER A 24 -12.96 31.64 -2.28
C SER A 24 -12.85 31.59 -3.80
N ASN A 25 -13.95 31.24 -4.47
CA ASN A 25 -14.54 32.04 -5.55
C ASN A 25 -15.88 31.44 -5.99
N HIS A 26 -16.98 31.92 -5.41
CA HIS A 26 -18.16 32.34 -6.18
C HIS A 26 -19.09 33.20 -5.32
N ASN A 27 -19.46 34.35 -5.88
CA ASN A 27 -20.25 35.41 -5.27
C ASN A 27 -21.63 34.91 -4.81
N THR A 28 -21.85 34.89 -3.50
CA THR A 28 -23.18 35.12 -2.92
C THR A 28 -23.05 36.13 -1.77
N ASN A 29 -23.61 37.32 -1.97
CA ASN A 29 -23.67 38.37 -0.96
C ASN A 29 -24.55 37.91 0.21
N ILE A 30 -23.95 37.62 1.36
CA ILE A 30 -24.67 37.53 2.63
C ILE A 30 -24.10 38.59 3.56
N ILE A 31 -24.92 39.60 3.83
CA ILE A 31 -24.63 40.70 4.76
C ILE A 31 -24.68 40.12 6.18
N TYR A 32 -23.53 40.03 6.86
CA TYR A 32 -23.48 39.85 8.31
C TYR A 32 -23.12 41.17 8.99
N SER A 33 -24.09 41.75 9.71
CA SER A 33 -23.88 42.89 10.58
C SER A 33 -23.10 42.47 11.83
N ASN A 34 -21.87 42.96 11.99
CA ASN A 34 -21.12 42.84 13.23
C ASN A 34 -21.71 43.77 14.31
N LYS A 35 -22.37 43.19 15.31
CA LYS A 35 -22.64 43.86 16.59
C LYS A 35 -21.74 43.24 17.65
N THR A 36 -20.68 43.97 17.99
CA THR A 36 -19.77 43.70 19.11
C THR A 36 -20.54 43.82 20.42
N LEU A 37 -20.63 42.75 21.20
CA LEU A 37 -21.07 42.80 22.59
C LEU A 37 -19.82 42.69 23.49
N LEU A 38 -19.45 43.81 24.11
CA LEU A 38 -18.51 43.85 25.23
C LEU A 38 -19.17 43.18 26.44
N MET A 39 -18.57 42.11 26.96
CA MET A 39 -18.86 41.62 28.31
C MET A 39 -17.62 41.70 29.20
N SER A 40 -17.84 42.34 30.34
CA SER A 40 -16.92 42.70 31.40
C SER A 40 -16.30 41.49 32.11
N THR A 41 -15.04 41.65 32.49
CA THR A 41 -14.27 40.79 33.39
C THR A 41 -14.84 40.81 34.81
N ASN A 42 -15.06 39.62 35.40
CA ASN A 42 -14.65 39.25 36.76
C ASN A 42 -15.22 37.87 37.16
N ASN A 43 -14.37 36.85 37.14
CA ASN A 43 -14.10 36.00 38.31
C ASN A 43 -12.99 35.00 38.00
N SER A 44 -11.95 35.05 38.81
CA SER A 44 -10.78 34.18 38.80
C SER A 44 -11.15 32.75 39.19
N ASN A 45 -11.29 31.87 38.19
CA ASN A 45 -11.09 30.44 38.38
C ASN A 45 -9.84 30.05 37.61
N ILE A 46 -8.77 29.74 38.35
CA ILE A 46 -7.55 29.14 37.79
C ILE A 46 -7.94 27.76 37.26
N ILE A 47 -8.06 27.63 35.94
CA ILE A 47 -8.19 26.31 35.31
C ILE A 47 -6.81 25.68 35.30
N SER A 48 -6.56 24.78 36.27
CA SER A 48 -5.42 23.88 36.23
C SER A 48 -5.60 22.91 35.07
N ARG A 49 -4.84 23.09 33.99
CA ARG A 49 -4.73 22.10 32.91
C ARG A 49 -3.57 21.16 33.21
N ARG A 50 -3.86 19.86 33.18
CA ARG A 50 -2.83 18.83 33.28
C ARG A 50 -2.06 18.78 31.96
N SER A 51 -0.75 18.94 32.03
CA SER A 51 0.18 18.65 30.95
C SER A 51 0.66 17.21 31.10
N ALA A 52 0.77 16.47 30.01
CA ALA A 52 1.24 15.09 30.01
C ALA A 52 2.77 14.96 30.22
N ASN A 53 3.48 16.07 30.46
CA ASN A 53 4.95 16.10 30.67
C ASN A 53 5.71 15.22 29.66
N TYR A 54 5.34 15.29 28.37
CA TYR A 54 6.12 14.64 27.33
C TYR A 54 7.51 15.27 27.30
N GLN A 55 8.53 14.43 27.48
CA GLN A 55 9.90 14.85 27.28
C GLN A 55 10.09 15.18 25.79
N PRO A 56 10.88 16.21 25.45
CA PRO A 56 11.31 16.41 24.08
C PRO A 56 12.05 15.15 23.57
N PRO A 57 12.01 14.86 22.26
CA PRO A 57 12.74 13.73 21.71
C PRO A 57 14.21 13.79 22.11
N LEU A 58 14.77 12.64 22.52
CA LEU A 58 16.16 12.50 23.00
C LEU A 58 17.22 13.00 22.01
N TRP A 59 16.85 13.15 20.74
CA TRP A 59 17.76 13.51 19.65
C TRP A 59 17.17 14.65 18.84
N HIS A 60 17.92 15.74 18.70
CA HIS A 60 17.57 16.85 17.83
C HIS A 60 17.75 16.45 16.35
N PHE A 61 16.90 16.99 15.46
CA PHE A 61 16.98 16.79 14.01
C PHE A 61 18.41 17.02 13.47
N ASP A 62 19.11 18.00 14.02
CA ASP A 62 20.50 18.33 13.67
C ASP A 62 21.49 17.21 14.02
N TYR A 63 21.23 16.42 15.08
CA TYR A 63 22.07 15.27 15.43
C TYR A 63 21.93 14.14 14.41
N VAL A 64 20.71 13.86 13.95
CA VAL A 64 20.44 12.86 12.89
C VAL A 64 21.10 13.28 11.57
N GLN A 65 21.06 14.57 11.21
CA GLN A 65 21.77 15.10 10.06
C GLN A 65 23.30 15.10 10.21
N SER A 66 23.81 15.16 11.44
CA SER A 66 25.26 15.20 11.72
C SER A 66 25.94 13.83 11.66
N LEU A 67 25.18 12.73 11.62
CA LEU A 67 25.71 11.40 11.36
C LEU A 67 26.38 11.41 9.97
N SER A 68 27.69 11.17 9.92
CA SER A 68 28.44 11.16 8.65
C SER A 68 27.76 10.24 7.65
N THR A 69 27.24 10.78 6.55
CA THR A 69 26.42 10.02 5.60
C THR A 69 27.23 8.85 5.00
N PRO A 70 26.77 7.59 5.14
CA PRO A 70 27.39 6.43 4.49
C PRO A 70 27.54 6.62 2.97
N PHE A 71 26.69 7.47 2.37
CA PHE A 71 26.68 7.82 0.96
C PHE A 71 27.98 8.48 0.45
N LYS A 72 28.68 9.26 1.28
CA LYS A 72 29.99 9.82 0.87
C LYS A 72 31.04 8.72 0.64
N ARG A 73 30.96 7.61 1.39
CA ARG A 73 31.82 6.43 1.17
C ARG A 73 31.35 5.59 -0.02
N ALA A 74 30.03 5.45 -0.25
CA ALA A 74 29.50 4.66 -1.36
C ALA A 74 29.78 5.23 -2.75
N LYS A 75 29.87 6.57 -2.87
CA LYS A 75 30.32 7.23 -4.11
C LYS A 75 31.83 7.05 -4.36
N GLU A 76 32.59 6.70 -3.33
CA GLU A 76 34.02 6.37 -3.39
C GLU A 76 34.28 4.85 -3.57
N GLU A 77 33.26 3.99 -3.45
CA GLU A 77 33.38 2.56 -3.76
C GLU A 77 33.32 2.33 -5.28
N GLU A 78 34.43 1.88 -5.87
CA GLU A 78 34.59 1.66 -7.31
C GLU A 78 33.82 0.42 -7.85
N LYS A 79 33.05 -0.31 -7.02
CA LYS A 79 32.40 -1.58 -7.40
C LYS A 79 30.87 -1.46 -7.47
N PRO A 80 30.26 -1.57 -8.66
CA PRO A 80 28.82 -1.35 -8.81
C PRO A 80 27.92 -2.34 -8.04
N LEU A 81 28.36 -3.58 -7.80
CA LEU A 81 27.60 -4.53 -6.97
C LEU A 81 27.44 -4.06 -5.52
N SER A 82 28.49 -3.50 -4.91
CA SER A 82 28.42 -2.98 -3.53
C SER A 82 27.46 -1.80 -3.42
N GLN A 83 27.37 -0.98 -4.47
CA GLN A 83 26.39 0.11 -4.54
C GLN A 83 24.96 -0.42 -4.62
N LEU A 84 24.70 -1.44 -5.43
CA LEU A 84 23.38 -2.11 -5.49
C LEU A 84 23.02 -2.75 -4.14
N GLU A 85 23.96 -3.44 -3.49
CA GLU A 85 23.76 -4.03 -2.16
C GLU A 85 23.41 -2.98 -1.10
N LEU A 86 24.08 -1.82 -1.15
CA LEU A 86 23.78 -0.70 -0.26
C LEU A 86 22.38 -0.14 -0.50
N ILE A 87 22.01 0.08 -1.77
CA ILE A 87 20.67 0.57 -2.13
C ILE A 87 19.60 -0.39 -1.61
N ASP A 88 19.76 -1.70 -1.84
CA ASP A 88 18.83 -2.72 -1.37
C ASP A 88 18.68 -2.72 0.15
N VAL A 89 19.80 -2.69 0.88
CA VAL A 89 19.80 -2.62 2.34
C VAL A 89 19.08 -1.36 2.83
N MET A 90 19.35 -0.19 2.23
CA MET A 90 18.74 1.07 2.64
C MET A 90 17.23 1.13 2.35
N GLN A 91 16.79 0.57 1.23
CA GLN A 91 15.37 0.44 0.91
C GLN A 91 14.67 -0.48 1.88
N ARG A 92 15.23 -1.67 2.14
CA ARG A 92 14.63 -2.64 3.06
C ARG A 92 14.63 -2.13 4.49
N LEU A 93 15.65 -1.39 4.93
CA LEU A 93 15.69 -0.70 6.22
C LEU A 93 14.71 0.48 6.33
N GLY A 94 14.09 0.89 5.21
CA GLY A 94 13.10 1.97 5.19
C GLY A 94 13.69 3.36 5.39
N ILE A 95 14.94 3.58 4.97
CA ILE A 95 15.67 4.86 5.08
C ILE A 95 16.08 5.43 3.72
N SER A 96 15.74 4.77 2.61
CA SER A 96 16.12 5.19 1.25
C SER A 96 15.53 6.53 0.83
N TYR A 97 14.37 6.93 1.37
CA TYR A 97 13.69 8.19 1.03
C TYR A 97 14.50 9.44 1.44
N HIS A 98 15.52 9.29 2.31
CA HIS A 98 16.46 10.37 2.64
C HIS A 98 17.54 10.58 1.56
N PHE A 99 17.67 9.65 0.61
CA PHE A 99 18.78 9.57 -0.35
C PHE A 99 18.30 9.34 -1.78
N GLU A 100 17.06 9.75 -2.11
CA GLU A 100 16.44 9.45 -3.40
C GLU A 100 17.26 9.96 -4.58
N ASN A 101 17.82 11.17 -4.48
CA ASN A 101 18.62 11.76 -5.54
C ASN A 101 19.87 10.93 -5.81
N GLU A 102 20.60 10.56 -4.76
CA GLU A 102 21.83 9.79 -4.89
C GLU A 102 21.55 8.36 -5.37
N ILE A 103 20.46 7.73 -4.93
CA ILE A 103 20.02 6.42 -5.44
C ILE A 103 19.68 6.51 -6.93
N ASN A 104 18.92 7.53 -7.34
CA ASN A 104 18.54 7.75 -8.74
C ASN A 104 19.79 7.97 -9.62
N ASP A 105 20.76 8.77 -9.16
CA ASP A 105 22.02 9.01 -9.89
C ASP A 105 22.81 7.70 -10.09
N ILE A 106 22.96 6.90 -9.03
CA ILE A 106 23.68 5.61 -9.11
C ILE A 106 22.97 4.65 -10.07
N LEU A 107 21.66 4.47 -9.94
CA LEU A 107 20.91 3.54 -10.81
C LEU A 107 20.93 4.00 -12.27
N LYS A 108 20.87 5.32 -12.51
CA LYS A 108 21.00 5.90 -13.85
C LYS A 108 22.37 5.64 -14.45
N ASP A 109 23.44 5.78 -13.67
CA ASP A 109 24.80 5.49 -14.12
C ASP A 109 24.99 3.99 -14.40
N ILE A 110 24.45 3.11 -13.55
CA ILE A 110 24.47 1.66 -13.75
C ILE A 110 23.75 1.28 -15.05
N TYR A 111 22.52 1.80 -15.24
CA TYR A 111 21.71 1.56 -16.43
C TYR A 111 22.41 2.01 -17.72
N ASN A 112 22.90 3.26 -17.74
CA ASN A 112 23.52 3.83 -18.95
C ASN A 112 24.84 3.16 -19.32
N ASN A 113 25.62 2.74 -18.32
CA ASN A 113 26.93 2.15 -18.58
C ASN A 113 26.82 0.68 -19.03
N ASN A 114 25.66 0.02 -18.97
CA ASN A 114 25.46 -1.40 -19.35
C ASN A 114 26.49 -2.37 -18.72
N ASN A 115 27.17 -1.96 -17.65
CA ASN A 115 28.54 -2.42 -17.35
C ASN A 115 28.71 -3.23 -16.05
N VAL A 116 27.64 -3.57 -15.32
CA VAL A 116 27.85 -4.25 -14.03
C VAL A 116 27.88 -5.77 -14.15
N CYS A 117 26.97 -6.34 -14.95
CA CYS A 117 26.68 -7.77 -14.89
C CYS A 117 26.85 -8.55 -16.21
N ASN A 118 27.02 -7.88 -17.35
CA ASN A 118 27.19 -8.54 -18.64
C ASN A 118 28.53 -9.30 -18.79
N THR A 119 29.48 -9.10 -17.87
CA THR A 119 30.82 -9.71 -17.94
C THR A 119 31.05 -10.83 -16.94
N ASN A 120 30.21 -11.00 -15.92
CA ASN A 120 30.36 -12.05 -14.91
C ASN A 120 29.05 -12.82 -14.75
N LYS A 121 29.10 -14.14 -14.89
CA LYS A 121 27.99 -15.11 -14.73
C LYS A 121 27.41 -15.19 -13.30
N ASN A 122 27.38 -14.07 -12.56
CA ASN A 122 26.98 -14.01 -11.17
C ASN A 122 25.47 -13.77 -11.07
N VAL A 123 24.73 -14.86 -10.84
CA VAL A 123 23.27 -14.84 -10.73
C VAL A 123 22.77 -13.85 -9.66
N TYR A 124 23.47 -13.73 -8.53
CA TYR A 124 23.12 -12.77 -7.48
C TYR A 124 23.16 -11.33 -8.00
N ALA A 125 24.28 -10.94 -8.62
CA ALA A 125 24.48 -9.57 -9.10
C ALA A 125 23.46 -9.20 -10.19
N ASN A 126 23.27 -10.08 -11.18
CA ASN A 126 22.34 -9.86 -12.29
C ASN A 126 20.89 -9.73 -11.81
N SER A 127 20.50 -10.58 -10.85
CA SER A 127 19.15 -10.55 -10.28
C SER A 127 18.90 -9.28 -9.46
N LEU A 128 19.89 -8.86 -8.68
CA LEU A 128 19.79 -7.64 -7.87
C LEU A 128 19.73 -6.39 -8.75
N GLU A 129 20.60 -6.29 -9.76
CA GLU A 129 20.59 -5.20 -10.74
C GLU A 129 19.25 -5.13 -11.48
N PHE A 130 18.79 -6.25 -12.04
CA PHE A 130 17.51 -6.35 -12.74
C PHE A 130 16.35 -5.87 -11.86
N ARG A 131 16.29 -6.38 -10.62
CA ARG A 131 15.24 -6.04 -9.67
C ARG A 131 15.24 -4.55 -9.34
N LEU A 132 16.39 -3.99 -8.94
CA LEU A 132 16.48 -2.59 -8.55
C LEU A 132 16.22 -1.65 -9.73
N LEU A 133 16.71 -1.97 -10.92
CA LEU A 133 16.43 -1.18 -12.12
C LEU A 133 14.92 -1.20 -12.47
N ARG A 134 14.28 -2.37 -12.54
CA ARG A 134 12.84 -2.44 -12.82
C ARG A 134 11.99 -1.77 -11.74
N GLN A 135 12.36 -1.91 -10.47
CA GLN A 135 11.70 -1.25 -9.36
C GLN A 135 11.70 0.27 -9.50
N HIS A 136 12.74 0.84 -10.13
CA HIS A 136 12.85 2.28 -10.41
C HIS A 136 12.40 2.66 -11.83
N GLY A 137 11.66 1.78 -12.52
CA GLY A 137 11.02 2.09 -13.81
C GLY A 137 11.92 1.90 -15.04
N TYR A 138 13.13 1.35 -14.88
CA TYR A 138 14.00 1.11 -16.04
C TYR A 138 13.55 -0.14 -16.83
N PRO A 139 13.42 -0.06 -18.17
CA PRO A 139 12.98 -1.18 -19.00
C PRO A 139 14.14 -2.15 -19.26
N VAL A 140 14.51 -2.94 -18.27
CA VAL A 140 15.54 -3.99 -18.40
C VAL A 140 14.90 -5.28 -18.93
N SER A 141 15.49 -5.88 -19.97
CA SER A 141 14.98 -7.12 -20.58
C SER A 141 15.23 -8.36 -19.71
N GLN A 142 14.27 -9.28 -19.67
CA GLN A 142 14.41 -10.60 -19.04
C GLN A 142 15.54 -11.46 -19.65
N GLU A 143 16.01 -11.12 -20.86
CA GLU A 143 17.09 -11.81 -21.55
C GLU A 143 18.41 -11.79 -20.76
N ILE A 144 18.57 -10.89 -19.78
CA ILE A 144 19.71 -10.90 -18.86
C ILE A 144 19.86 -12.27 -18.14
N PHE A 145 18.75 -12.98 -17.90
CA PHE A 145 18.76 -14.29 -17.25
C PHE A 145 19.09 -15.44 -18.19
N SER A 146 19.08 -15.24 -19.52
CA SER A 146 19.58 -16.24 -20.48
C SER A 146 21.07 -16.51 -20.26
N THR A 147 21.84 -15.46 -19.95
CA THR A 147 23.28 -15.53 -19.64
C THR A 147 23.58 -16.24 -18.33
N CYS A 148 22.56 -16.43 -17.49
CA CYS A 148 22.66 -17.11 -16.20
C CYS A 148 22.37 -18.61 -16.32
N LYS A 149 22.04 -19.13 -17.51
CA LYS A 149 21.76 -20.55 -17.76
C LYS A 149 22.95 -21.28 -18.39
N ASP A 150 23.10 -22.57 -18.09
CA ASP A 150 24.05 -23.49 -18.72
C ASP A 150 23.52 -24.00 -20.07
N GLU A 151 24.32 -24.80 -20.79
CA GLU A 151 23.95 -25.40 -22.08
C GLU A 151 22.71 -26.31 -22.01
N ARG A 152 22.29 -26.72 -20.80
CA ARG A 152 21.12 -27.56 -20.54
C ARG A 152 19.91 -26.73 -20.09
N GLY A 153 20.04 -25.40 -20.01
CA GLY A 153 18.98 -24.49 -19.56
C GLY A 153 18.80 -24.43 -18.04
N ASN A 154 19.74 -24.95 -17.24
CA ASN A 154 19.74 -24.82 -15.79
C ASN A 154 20.51 -23.57 -15.37
N PHE A 155 20.09 -22.90 -14.30
CA PHE A 155 20.84 -21.76 -13.80
C PHE A 155 22.24 -22.19 -13.34
N MET A 156 23.27 -21.43 -13.72
CA MET A 156 24.67 -21.63 -13.36
C MET A 156 24.95 -21.23 -11.91
N VAL A 157 24.06 -21.63 -11.01
CA VAL A 157 24.18 -21.40 -9.58
C VAL A 157 24.80 -22.66 -8.99
N SER A 158 25.81 -22.49 -8.12
CA SER A 158 26.30 -23.65 -7.37
C SER A 158 25.16 -24.22 -6.51
N SER A 159 25.13 -25.52 -6.25
CA SER A 159 24.07 -26.16 -5.46
C SER A 159 23.90 -25.58 -4.04
N ASN A 160 24.79 -24.69 -3.60
CA ASN A 160 24.83 -24.09 -2.27
C ASN A 160 24.68 -22.55 -2.28
N ASP A 161 24.42 -21.91 -3.42
CA ASP A 161 24.28 -20.44 -3.50
C ASP A 161 22.83 -19.99 -3.29
N ILE A 162 22.42 -20.02 -2.01
CA ILE A 162 21.09 -19.60 -1.55
C ILE A 162 20.83 -18.13 -1.85
N LYS A 163 21.85 -17.27 -1.66
CA LYS A 163 21.77 -15.82 -1.89
C LYS A 163 21.45 -15.51 -3.36
N GLY A 164 22.08 -16.22 -4.30
CA GLY A 164 21.79 -16.14 -5.73
C GLY A 164 20.37 -16.61 -6.07
N MET A 165 19.95 -17.78 -5.58
CA MET A 165 18.59 -18.31 -5.85
C MET A 165 17.49 -17.45 -5.27
N LEU A 166 17.65 -16.95 -4.04
CA LEU A 166 16.70 -16.04 -3.42
C LEU A 166 16.58 -14.73 -4.20
N SER A 167 17.70 -14.15 -4.63
CA SER A 167 17.68 -12.91 -5.40
C SER A 167 17.02 -13.09 -6.77
N LEU A 168 17.23 -14.24 -7.41
CA LEU A 168 16.61 -14.61 -8.67
C LEU A 168 15.10 -14.86 -8.51
N TYR A 169 14.69 -15.51 -7.41
CA TYR A 169 13.28 -15.65 -7.03
C TYR A 169 12.61 -14.28 -6.88
N GLU A 170 13.21 -13.37 -6.11
CA GLU A 170 12.66 -12.03 -5.89
C GLU A 170 12.61 -11.19 -7.18
N ALA A 171 13.65 -11.27 -8.01
CA ALA A 171 13.68 -10.62 -9.31
C ALA A 171 12.56 -11.09 -10.24
N SER A 172 12.18 -12.38 -10.16
CA SER A 172 11.14 -12.95 -11.02
C SER A 172 9.76 -12.31 -10.84
N PHE A 173 9.46 -11.67 -9.70
CA PHE A 173 8.18 -10.99 -9.45
C PHE A 173 8.04 -9.63 -10.14
N TYR A 174 9.13 -9.13 -10.76
CA TYR A 174 9.11 -7.93 -11.59
C TYR A 174 8.77 -8.23 -13.06
N LEU A 175 8.35 -9.46 -13.38
CA LEU A 175 7.88 -9.85 -14.71
C LEU A 175 6.70 -8.99 -15.17
N VAL A 176 6.65 -8.68 -16.47
CA VAL A 176 5.53 -7.98 -17.11
C VAL A 176 4.78 -8.91 -18.07
N GLU A 177 3.62 -8.46 -18.55
CA GLU A 177 2.84 -9.19 -19.56
C GLU A 177 3.71 -9.52 -20.80
N ASN A 178 3.54 -10.72 -21.36
CA ASN A 178 4.31 -11.26 -22.48
C ASN A 178 5.77 -11.64 -22.15
N GLU A 179 6.14 -11.68 -20.86
CA GLU A 179 7.43 -12.21 -20.38
C GLU A 179 7.33 -13.59 -19.71
N ASP A 180 6.26 -14.34 -20.00
CA ASP A 180 5.98 -15.64 -19.40
C ASP A 180 6.98 -16.76 -19.75
N GLY A 181 7.91 -16.49 -20.68
CA GLY A 181 8.92 -17.44 -21.10
C GLY A 181 9.99 -17.70 -20.03
N ILE A 182 10.82 -16.68 -19.73
CA ILE A 182 12.03 -16.89 -18.91
C ILE A 182 11.71 -16.67 -17.43
N LEU A 183 11.04 -15.57 -17.07
CA LEU A 183 10.84 -15.19 -15.66
C LEU A 183 9.85 -16.11 -14.93
N GLU A 184 8.80 -16.59 -15.60
CA GLU A 184 7.86 -17.53 -15.00
C GLU A 184 8.53 -18.89 -14.70
N GLU A 185 9.30 -19.42 -15.67
CA GLU A 185 10.11 -20.63 -15.48
C GLU A 185 11.13 -20.42 -14.34
N THR A 186 11.77 -19.26 -14.30
CA THR A 186 12.71 -18.85 -13.26
C THR A 186 12.06 -18.90 -11.88
N ARG A 187 10.89 -18.28 -11.75
CA ARG A 187 10.10 -18.25 -10.52
C ARG A 187 9.78 -19.65 -10.02
N HIS A 188 9.33 -20.53 -10.91
CA HIS A 188 8.98 -21.90 -10.54
C HIS A 188 10.21 -22.71 -10.08
N LYS A 189 11.31 -22.66 -10.83
CA LYS A 189 12.55 -23.39 -10.50
C LYS A 189 13.17 -22.91 -9.20
N THR A 190 13.28 -21.60 -9.02
CA THR A 190 13.86 -21.00 -7.80
C THR A 190 12.98 -21.25 -6.59
N LYS A 191 11.65 -21.13 -6.71
CA LYS A 191 10.71 -21.48 -5.64
C LYS A 191 10.92 -22.92 -5.16
N LYS A 192 10.94 -23.88 -6.08
CA LYS A 192 11.15 -25.29 -5.74
C LYS A 192 12.48 -25.51 -5.00
N TYR A 193 13.56 -24.92 -5.50
CA TYR A 193 14.87 -25.01 -4.87
C TYR A 193 14.87 -24.43 -3.44
N LEU A 194 14.22 -23.29 -3.24
CA LEU A 194 14.12 -22.63 -1.93
C LEU A 194 13.23 -23.44 -0.96
N GLU A 195 12.16 -24.07 -1.44
CA GLU A 195 11.34 -25.01 -0.64
C GLU A 195 12.15 -26.24 -0.20
N GLU A 196 12.94 -26.82 -1.10
CA GLU A 196 13.87 -27.93 -0.77
C GLU A 196 14.93 -27.51 0.25
N TYR A 197 15.45 -26.28 0.15
CA TYR A 197 16.37 -25.72 1.15
C TYR A 197 15.73 -25.61 2.54
N ILE A 198 14.49 -25.11 2.63
CA ILE A 198 13.78 -25.01 3.91
C ILE A 198 13.59 -26.39 4.55
N ILE A 199 13.16 -27.39 3.76
CA ILE A 199 13.00 -28.77 4.25
C ILE A 199 14.33 -29.31 4.79
N MET A 200 15.41 -29.15 4.03
CA MET A 200 16.75 -29.61 4.43
C MET A 200 17.21 -28.97 5.76
N ILE A 201 16.98 -27.67 5.95
CA ILE A 201 17.34 -26.97 7.19
C ILE A 201 16.49 -27.47 8.36
N MET A 202 15.19 -27.66 8.17
CA MET A 202 14.29 -28.18 9.21
C MET A 202 14.69 -29.60 9.66
N GLU A 203 15.01 -30.49 8.72
CA GLU A 203 15.49 -31.84 9.01
C GLU A 203 16.82 -31.81 9.77
N LYS A 204 17.76 -30.94 9.36
CA LYS A 204 19.04 -30.76 10.04
C LYS A 204 18.85 -30.25 11.47
N GLN A 205 17.99 -29.25 11.68
CA GLN A 205 17.69 -28.72 13.02
C GLN A 205 17.07 -29.79 13.92
N GLN A 206 16.13 -30.58 13.41
CA GLN A 206 15.55 -31.70 14.15
C GLN A 206 16.63 -32.72 14.58
N SER A 207 17.56 -33.06 13.68
CA SER A 207 18.65 -33.99 13.98
C SER A 207 19.65 -33.46 15.02
N LEU A 208 19.85 -32.14 15.09
CA LEU A 208 20.74 -31.48 16.04
C LEU A 208 20.11 -31.38 17.44
N LEU A 209 18.80 -31.14 17.51
CA LEU A 209 18.03 -31.20 18.74
C LEU A 209 18.09 -32.60 19.37
N ASP A 210 18.00 -33.65 18.55
CA ASP A 210 18.15 -35.04 19.00
C ASP A 210 19.57 -35.34 19.52
N GLN A 211 20.57 -34.53 19.17
CA GLN A 211 21.97 -34.66 19.55
C GLN A 211 22.43 -33.67 20.65
N ASN A 212 21.52 -32.90 21.26
CA ASN A 212 21.82 -31.86 22.26
C ASN A 212 22.86 -30.80 21.80
N ASN A 213 22.89 -30.48 20.49
CA ASN A 213 23.90 -29.57 19.93
C ASN A 213 23.22 -28.36 19.27
N ASN A 214 23.16 -27.23 19.99
CA ASN A 214 22.52 -26.00 19.52
C ASN A 214 23.53 -25.07 18.81
N ASN A 215 23.82 -25.32 17.54
CA ASN A 215 24.50 -24.34 16.69
C ASN A 215 23.50 -23.72 15.69
N ASN A 216 23.24 -22.42 15.84
CA ASN A 216 22.27 -21.64 15.05
C ASN A 216 22.93 -20.88 13.87
N ASP A 217 24.00 -21.40 13.27
CA ASP A 217 24.76 -20.66 12.24
C ASP A 217 23.99 -20.38 10.93
N ASN A 218 22.81 -20.99 10.73
CA ASN A 218 21.98 -20.86 9.52
C ASN A 218 20.68 -20.06 9.70
N ASP A 219 20.50 -19.31 10.79
CA ASP A 219 19.22 -18.63 11.10
C ASP A 219 18.88 -17.51 10.08
N TYR A 220 19.89 -16.73 9.67
CA TYR A 220 19.68 -15.57 8.79
C TYR A 220 19.17 -15.94 7.38
N ASP A 221 19.83 -16.86 6.68
CA ASP A 221 19.40 -17.27 5.34
C ASP A 221 18.05 -17.99 5.38
N TYR A 222 17.82 -18.81 6.43
CA TYR A 222 16.54 -19.47 6.65
C TYR A 222 15.39 -18.45 6.82
N GLU A 223 15.58 -17.44 7.68
CA GLU A 223 14.60 -16.36 7.90
C GLU A 223 14.29 -15.62 6.60
N LEU A 224 15.31 -15.26 5.82
CA LEU A 224 15.13 -14.59 4.53
C LEU A 224 14.35 -15.45 3.52
N VAL A 225 14.70 -16.73 3.39
CA VAL A 225 14.06 -17.64 2.43
C VAL A 225 12.63 -17.95 2.85
N SER A 226 12.39 -18.25 4.12
CA SER A 226 11.05 -18.52 4.64
C SER A 226 10.14 -17.31 4.45
N HIS A 227 10.64 -16.11 4.71
CA HIS A 227 9.90 -14.87 4.52
C HIS A 227 9.58 -14.64 3.03
N ALA A 228 10.55 -14.77 2.12
CA ALA A 228 10.30 -14.60 0.69
C ALA A 228 9.28 -15.60 0.13
N LEU A 229 9.34 -16.87 0.56
CA LEU A 229 8.40 -17.91 0.11
C LEU A 229 6.97 -17.72 0.59
N GLU A 230 6.79 -17.05 1.73
CA GLU A 230 5.47 -16.68 2.25
C GLU A 230 4.82 -15.57 1.40
N LEU A 231 5.57 -14.51 1.11
CA LEU A 231 5.19 -13.42 0.22
C LEU A 231 6.48 -12.78 -0.32
N PRO A 232 6.61 -12.58 -1.63
CA PRO A 232 7.82 -11.99 -2.21
C PRO A 232 7.97 -10.53 -1.80
N LEU A 233 9.21 -10.03 -1.71
CA LEU A 233 9.53 -8.65 -1.35
C LEU A 233 8.75 -7.63 -2.17
N HIS A 234 8.55 -7.88 -3.47
CA HIS A 234 7.82 -6.97 -4.36
C HIS A 234 6.35 -6.76 -3.96
N TRP A 235 5.74 -7.73 -3.28
CA TRP A 235 4.33 -7.67 -2.87
C TRP A 235 4.15 -7.31 -1.38
N ARG A 236 5.24 -7.08 -0.64
CA ARG A 236 5.20 -6.76 0.79
C ARG A 236 4.94 -5.28 1.05
N MET A 237 4.17 -4.99 2.10
CA MET A 237 4.00 -3.63 2.60
C MET A 237 5.34 -3.12 3.16
N LEU A 238 5.87 -2.05 2.54
CA LEU A 238 7.25 -1.59 2.72
C LEU A 238 7.61 -1.30 4.19
N ARG A 239 6.71 -0.65 4.93
CA ARG A 239 7.00 -0.23 6.30
C ARG A 239 7.02 -1.38 7.30
N LEU A 240 6.19 -2.39 7.10
CA LEU A 240 6.24 -3.63 7.88
C LEU A 240 7.47 -4.45 7.52
N GLU A 241 7.82 -4.52 6.22
CA GLU A 241 9.07 -5.12 5.78
C GLU A 241 10.25 -4.43 6.46
N SER A 242 10.27 -3.09 6.56
CA SER A 242 11.34 -2.40 7.28
C SER A 242 11.38 -2.72 8.76
N ARG A 243 10.23 -2.83 9.43
CA ARG A 243 10.20 -3.21 10.85
C ARG A 243 10.83 -4.59 11.06
N TRP A 244 10.46 -5.55 10.22
CA TRP A 244 10.97 -6.92 10.26
C TRP A 244 12.45 -6.99 9.87
N PHE A 245 12.83 -6.34 8.77
CA PHE A 245 14.18 -6.39 8.23
C PHE A 245 15.21 -5.70 9.13
N ILE A 246 14.82 -4.70 9.93
CA ILE A 246 15.72 -4.14 10.96
C ILE A 246 16.21 -5.23 11.94
N ASP A 247 15.31 -6.11 12.39
CA ASP A 247 15.65 -7.17 13.35
C ASP A 247 16.50 -8.27 12.68
N VAL A 248 16.22 -8.58 11.41
CA VAL A 248 16.99 -9.56 10.62
C VAL A 248 18.38 -9.02 10.25
N TYR A 249 18.46 -7.75 9.84
CA TYR A 249 19.72 -7.09 9.46
C TYR A 249 20.69 -7.02 10.65
N GLU A 250 20.20 -6.86 11.87
CA GLU A 250 21.01 -6.89 13.10
C GLU A 250 21.75 -8.23 13.31
N LYS A 251 21.20 -9.35 12.81
CA LYS A 251 21.82 -10.68 12.89
C LYS A 251 22.87 -10.93 11.81
N ARG A 252 22.95 -10.07 10.78
CA ARG A 252 23.83 -10.26 9.63
C ARG A 252 25.30 -10.07 10.02
N LEU A 253 26.18 -10.98 9.59
CA LEU A 253 27.61 -10.97 9.97
C LEU A 253 28.36 -9.69 9.54
N ASP A 254 28.01 -9.16 8.37
CA ASP A 254 28.59 -7.93 7.77
C ASP A 254 27.66 -6.71 7.92
N MET A 255 26.77 -6.72 8.92
CA MET A 255 25.89 -5.60 9.25
C MET A 255 26.67 -4.29 9.46
N ASN A 256 26.18 -3.20 8.86
CA ASN A 256 26.75 -1.87 9.04
C ASN A 256 26.08 -1.18 10.25
N PRO A 257 26.80 -0.95 11.37
CA PRO A 257 26.20 -0.41 12.59
C PRO A 257 25.66 1.01 12.42
N THR A 258 26.21 1.77 11.46
CA THR A 258 25.73 3.13 11.16
C THR A 258 24.35 3.07 10.50
N LEU A 259 24.16 2.18 9.51
CA LEU A 259 22.88 2.00 8.84
C LEU A 259 21.82 1.44 9.79
N LEU A 260 22.18 0.44 10.61
CA LEU A 260 21.25 -0.12 11.59
C LEU A 260 20.81 0.94 12.61
N THR A 261 21.75 1.72 13.15
CA THR A 261 21.44 2.80 14.11
C THR A 261 20.54 3.86 13.47
N LEU A 262 20.86 4.29 12.25
CA LEU A 262 20.03 5.24 11.50
C LEU A 262 18.62 4.68 11.27
N ALA A 263 18.50 3.42 10.86
CA ALA A 263 17.20 2.77 10.63
C ALA A 263 16.34 2.69 11.90
N LYS A 264 16.92 2.31 13.04
CA LYS A 264 16.19 2.27 14.34
C LYS A 264 15.75 3.66 14.78
N LEU A 265 16.63 4.66 14.65
CA LEU A 265 16.32 6.06 14.99
C LEU A 265 15.23 6.63 14.10
N ASP A 266 15.41 6.53 12.79
CA ASP A 266 14.43 6.96 11.80
C ASP A 266 13.08 6.27 12.04
N PHE A 267 13.10 4.98 12.34
CA PHE A 267 11.89 4.23 12.58
C PHE A 267 11.04 4.83 13.69
N ASN A 268 11.69 5.11 14.82
CA ASN A 268 11.05 5.70 16.00
C ASN A 268 10.61 7.15 15.76
N ILE A 269 11.38 7.95 15.01
CA ILE A 269 11.01 9.33 14.66
C ILE A 269 9.76 9.34 13.79
N VAL A 270 9.72 8.51 12.75
CA VAL A 270 8.57 8.40 11.86
C VAL A 270 7.36 7.81 12.60
N GLN A 271 7.56 6.81 13.48
CA GLN A 271 6.50 6.30 14.36
C GLN A 271 5.89 7.42 15.22
N SER A 272 6.70 8.33 15.77
CA SER A 272 6.18 9.47 16.55
C SER A 272 5.33 10.41 15.69
N THR A 273 5.65 10.56 14.40
CA THR A 273 4.83 11.30 13.44
C THR A 273 3.49 10.62 13.22
N TYR A 274 3.48 9.29 13.08
CA TYR A 274 2.23 8.53 12.97
C TYR A 274 1.35 8.66 14.21
N GLN A 275 1.96 8.62 15.40
CA GLN A 275 1.23 8.82 16.66
C GLN A 275 0.64 10.23 16.75
N ASP A 276 1.33 11.25 16.24
CA ASP A 276 0.77 12.59 16.12
C ASP A 276 -0.40 12.63 15.14
N ASP A 277 -0.26 12.01 13.96
CA ASP A 277 -1.33 11.91 12.96
C ASP A 277 -2.58 11.20 13.50
N LEU A 278 -2.40 10.09 14.21
CA LEU A 278 -3.48 9.30 14.79
C LEU A 278 -4.33 10.09 15.80
N LYS A 279 -3.76 11.09 16.49
CA LYS A 279 -4.54 11.98 17.39
C LYS A 279 -5.63 12.75 16.64
N TYR A 280 -5.47 12.99 15.34
CA TYR A 280 -6.43 13.73 14.51
C TYR A 280 -7.51 12.83 13.90
N VAL A 281 -7.29 11.51 13.85
CA VAL A 281 -8.19 10.51 13.26
C VAL A 281 -8.57 9.43 14.29
N PHE A 282 -8.69 9.86 15.55
CA PHE A 282 -8.86 8.99 16.72
C PHE A 282 -9.95 7.92 16.52
N ARG A 283 -9.63 6.65 16.84
CA ARG A 283 -10.44 5.42 16.66
C ARG A 283 -10.51 4.84 15.24
N MET A 284 -9.77 5.37 14.27
CA MET A 284 -9.69 4.84 12.90
C MET A 284 -8.37 4.08 12.66
N MET A 285 -7.96 3.19 13.58
CA MET A 285 -6.62 2.59 13.56
C MET A 285 -6.33 1.77 12.31
N VAL A 286 -7.28 0.94 11.86
CA VAL A 286 -7.12 0.13 10.64
C VAL A 286 -7.13 1.01 9.38
N ASN A 287 -8.04 1.97 9.28
CA ASN A 287 -8.05 2.94 8.17
C ASN A 287 -6.75 3.75 8.10
N PHE A 288 -6.18 4.10 9.25
CA PHE A 288 -4.89 4.78 9.32
C PHE A 288 -3.73 3.85 8.92
N LEU A 289 -3.78 2.57 9.33
CA LEU A 289 -2.79 1.57 8.91
C LEU A 289 -2.74 1.45 7.38
N TRP A 290 -3.89 1.44 6.70
CA TRP A 290 -3.96 1.50 5.22
C TRP A 290 -3.16 2.68 4.65
N THR A 291 -3.30 3.86 5.24
CA THR A 291 -2.58 5.05 4.74
C THR A 291 -1.06 5.00 4.97
N ILE A 292 -0.62 4.37 6.07
CA ILE A 292 0.80 4.06 6.27
C ILE A 292 1.26 3.05 5.23
N GLY A 293 0.43 2.04 4.95
CA GLY A 293 0.55 1.08 3.86
C GLY A 293 0.96 1.70 2.54
N VAL A 294 0.24 2.77 2.18
CA VAL A 294 0.35 3.42 0.88
C VAL A 294 1.39 4.54 0.84
N SER A 295 1.58 5.26 1.95
CA SER A 295 2.34 6.52 2.03
C SER A 295 3.01 6.72 3.40
N PHE A 296 4.04 5.93 3.68
CA PHE A 296 4.66 5.87 5.00
C PHE A 296 5.61 7.06 5.28
N GLU A 297 6.11 7.73 4.25
CA GLU A 297 7.13 8.76 4.35
C GLU A 297 6.63 9.98 5.15
N PRO A 298 7.47 10.59 6.02
CA PRO A 298 7.01 11.60 6.98
C PRO A 298 6.39 12.85 6.32
N HIS A 299 6.80 13.23 5.10
CA HIS A 299 6.26 14.40 4.39
C HIS A 299 4.81 14.21 3.92
N TYR A 300 4.28 12.98 3.84
CA TYR A 300 2.88 12.70 3.51
C TYR A 300 1.90 12.84 4.70
N LYS A 301 2.27 13.62 5.71
CA LYS A 301 1.48 13.86 6.93
C LYS A 301 0.03 14.25 6.66
N SER A 302 -0.19 15.27 5.82
CA SER A 302 -1.53 15.76 5.49
C SER A 302 -2.33 14.71 4.71
N LEU A 303 -1.68 14.10 3.72
CA LEU A 303 -2.24 13.05 2.89
C LEU A 303 -2.73 11.86 3.73
N ARG A 304 -1.92 11.32 4.64
CA ARG A 304 -2.35 10.22 5.52
C ARG A 304 -3.59 10.56 6.33
N ARG A 305 -3.66 11.77 6.89
CA ARG A 305 -4.83 12.22 7.67
C ARG A 305 -6.09 12.30 6.82
N MET A 306 -5.99 12.84 5.61
CA MET A 306 -7.14 12.99 4.71
C MET A 306 -7.57 11.64 4.13
N ALA A 307 -6.62 10.84 3.63
CA ALA A 307 -6.89 9.49 3.13
C ALA A 307 -7.50 8.57 4.20
N THR A 308 -7.15 8.74 5.48
CA THR A 308 -7.78 7.96 6.56
C THR A 308 -9.27 8.27 6.70
N LYS A 309 -9.65 9.54 6.53
CA LYS A 309 -11.06 9.96 6.54
C LYS A 309 -11.80 9.45 5.31
N VAL A 310 -11.16 9.50 4.13
CA VAL A 310 -11.69 8.90 2.89
C VAL A 310 -11.98 7.41 3.12
N ASN A 311 -11.00 6.64 3.60
CA ASN A 311 -11.17 5.22 3.91
C ASN A 311 -12.29 4.97 4.92
N ALA A 312 -12.39 5.81 5.95
CA ALA A 312 -13.47 5.68 6.93
C ALA A 312 -14.87 5.97 6.32
N LEU A 313 -14.99 6.97 5.45
CA LEU A 313 -16.24 7.26 4.74
C LEU A 313 -16.61 6.12 3.78
N ILE A 314 -15.63 5.55 3.08
CA ILE A 314 -15.82 4.36 2.25
C ILE A 314 -16.41 3.22 3.08
N THR A 315 -15.77 2.83 4.19
CA THR A 315 -16.27 1.75 5.06
C THR A 315 -17.69 2.01 5.56
N ILE A 316 -18.00 3.26 5.94
CA ILE A 316 -19.34 3.63 6.41
C ILE A 316 -20.38 3.49 5.29
N ILE A 317 -20.04 3.91 4.08
CA ILE A 317 -20.94 3.84 2.93
C ILE A 317 -21.10 2.38 2.49
N ASP A 318 -20.03 1.59 2.45
CA ASP A 318 -20.05 0.14 2.21
C ASP A 318 -21.07 -0.55 3.14
N ASP A 319 -20.93 -0.38 4.46
CA ASP A 319 -21.87 -0.90 5.48
C ASP A 319 -23.32 -0.42 5.28
N ILE A 320 -23.52 0.77 4.70
CA ILE A 320 -24.86 1.26 4.36
C ILE A 320 -25.46 0.42 3.23
N TYR A 321 -24.68 0.04 2.21
CA TYR A 321 -25.15 -0.69 1.03
C TYR A 321 -25.27 -2.20 1.25
N ASP A 322 -24.31 -2.85 1.89
CA ASP A 322 -24.27 -4.32 1.99
C ASP A 322 -24.92 -4.87 3.29
N VAL A 323 -25.07 -4.04 4.32
CA VAL A 323 -25.63 -4.47 5.62
C VAL A 323 -26.90 -3.71 6.01
N TYR A 324 -26.90 -2.38 5.96
CA TYR A 324 -27.89 -1.60 6.72
C TYR A 324 -29.11 -1.12 5.91
N GLY A 325 -28.91 -0.62 4.70
CA GLY A 325 -29.94 0.05 3.90
C GLY A 325 -30.87 -0.92 3.19
N THR A 326 -32.14 -0.51 3.05
CA THR A 326 -33.09 -1.18 2.15
C THR A 326 -32.85 -0.77 0.71
N LEU A 327 -33.19 -1.63 -0.27
CA LEU A 327 -32.97 -1.31 -1.69
C LEU A 327 -33.56 0.05 -2.10
N ASP A 328 -34.77 0.37 -1.67
CA ASP A 328 -35.42 1.67 -1.96
C ASP A 328 -34.62 2.85 -1.39
N GLU A 329 -34.09 2.73 -0.17
CA GLU A 329 -33.23 3.75 0.44
C GLU A 329 -31.90 3.88 -0.31
N LEU A 330 -31.31 2.77 -0.76
CA LEU A 330 -30.05 2.76 -1.52
C LEU A 330 -30.21 3.41 -2.89
N GLU A 331 -31.33 3.22 -3.58
CA GLU A 331 -31.63 3.92 -4.83
C GLU A 331 -31.70 5.43 -4.62
N LEU A 332 -32.39 5.86 -3.56
CA LEU A 332 -32.47 7.28 -3.21
C LEU A 332 -31.08 7.85 -2.85
N PHE A 333 -30.30 7.13 -2.04
CA PHE A 333 -28.98 7.58 -1.62
C PHE A 333 -28.03 7.72 -2.82
N THR A 334 -28.01 6.72 -3.69
CA THR A 334 -27.22 6.75 -4.94
C THR A 334 -27.60 7.94 -5.80
N ASN A 335 -28.90 8.24 -5.92
CA ASN A 335 -29.38 9.38 -6.69
C ASN A 335 -28.93 10.73 -6.12
N VAL A 336 -28.94 10.87 -4.79
CA VAL A 336 -28.49 12.09 -4.11
C VAL A 336 -26.97 12.29 -4.30
N VAL A 337 -26.18 11.22 -4.17
CA VAL A 337 -24.73 11.26 -4.44
C VAL A 337 -24.46 11.62 -5.91
N GLU A 338 -25.15 10.99 -6.85
CA GLU A 338 -24.98 11.29 -8.28
C GLU A 338 -25.32 12.74 -8.65
N ARG A 339 -26.39 13.29 -8.06
CA ARG A 339 -26.76 14.70 -8.27
C ARG A 339 -25.82 15.67 -7.57
N TRP A 340 -25.13 15.20 -6.53
CA TRP A 340 -24.31 16.00 -5.62
C TRP A 340 -25.03 17.26 -5.08
N ASP A 341 -26.33 17.12 -4.77
CA ASP A 341 -27.20 18.23 -4.37
C ASP A 341 -27.76 18.02 -2.96
N VAL A 342 -27.32 18.86 -2.03
CA VAL A 342 -27.79 18.89 -0.62
C VAL A 342 -29.32 19.02 -0.52
N SER A 343 -29.96 19.70 -1.46
CA SER A 343 -31.43 19.88 -1.45
C SER A 343 -32.20 18.60 -1.82
N ALA A 344 -31.55 17.64 -2.50
CA ALA A 344 -32.15 16.38 -2.90
C ALA A 344 -32.29 15.36 -1.75
N MET A 345 -31.68 15.62 -0.59
CA MET A 345 -31.67 14.74 0.58
C MET A 345 -33.02 14.56 1.29
N ASN A 346 -34.04 15.37 0.99
CA ASN A 346 -35.27 15.42 1.78
C ASN A 346 -35.97 14.06 1.93
N GLY A 347 -35.83 13.17 0.94
CA GLY A 347 -36.38 11.82 0.95
C GLY A 347 -35.53 10.76 1.66
N LEU A 348 -34.32 11.08 2.11
CA LEU A 348 -33.43 10.13 2.77
C LEU A 348 -33.75 9.95 4.26
N PRO A 349 -33.48 8.77 4.83
CA PRO A 349 -33.47 8.60 6.28
C PRO A 349 -32.33 9.41 6.94
N GLU A 350 -32.51 9.78 8.21
CA GLU A 350 -31.60 10.71 8.92
C GLU A 350 -30.13 10.24 8.98
N TYR A 351 -29.89 8.92 9.03
CA TYR A 351 -28.53 8.38 9.04
C TYR A 351 -27.83 8.58 7.68
N MET A 352 -28.56 8.42 6.57
CA MET A 352 -28.04 8.67 5.22
C MET A 352 -27.84 10.16 4.95
N LYS A 353 -28.76 11.02 5.43
CA LYS A 353 -28.56 12.49 5.38
C LYS A 353 -27.27 12.90 6.07
N SER A 354 -27.04 12.36 7.27
CA SER A 354 -25.82 12.62 8.04
C SER A 354 -24.57 12.13 7.31
N CYS A 355 -24.64 10.94 6.70
CA CYS A 355 -23.56 10.39 5.89
C CYS A 355 -23.24 11.25 4.67
N PHE A 356 -24.27 11.60 3.87
CA PHE A 356 -24.11 12.45 2.69
C PHE A 356 -23.57 13.83 3.05
N LEU A 357 -24.08 14.46 4.13
CA LEU A 357 -23.55 15.74 4.59
C LEU A 357 -22.08 15.65 5.01
N ALA A 358 -21.68 14.56 5.68
CA ALA A 358 -20.28 14.34 6.03
C ALA A 358 -19.40 14.20 4.79
N LEU A 359 -19.88 13.43 3.80
CA LEU A 359 -19.22 13.23 2.51
C LEU A 359 -19.10 14.55 1.74
N HIS A 360 -20.22 15.23 1.49
CA HIS A 360 -20.30 16.48 0.74
C HIS A 360 -19.46 17.58 1.38
N ASN A 361 -19.48 17.74 2.71
CA ASN A 361 -18.68 18.76 3.38
C ASN A 361 -17.18 18.47 3.38
N PHE A 362 -16.79 17.21 3.20
CA PHE A 362 -15.39 16.81 3.19
C PHE A 362 -14.78 16.89 1.78
N ILE A 363 -15.58 16.74 0.72
CA ILE A 363 -15.09 16.44 -0.63
C ILE A 363 -15.89 17.23 -1.69
N ASN A 364 -15.63 18.52 -1.90
CA ASN A 364 -16.40 19.26 -2.92
C ASN A 364 -16.00 18.92 -4.36
N ASP A 365 -14.74 18.50 -4.61
CA ASP A 365 -14.19 18.41 -5.98
C ASP A 365 -14.16 17.00 -6.59
N PHE A 366 -14.67 15.97 -5.89
CA PHE A 366 -14.59 14.55 -6.32
C PHE A 366 -15.96 13.86 -6.48
N ALA A 367 -17.01 14.63 -6.74
CA ALA A 367 -18.38 14.11 -6.82
C ALA A 367 -18.53 12.90 -7.76
N PHE A 368 -17.77 12.89 -8.87
CA PHE A 368 -17.81 11.83 -9.88
C PHE A 368 -17.37 10.46 -9.33
N ASP A 369 -16.20 10.38 -8.69
CA ASP A 369 -15.66 9.11 -8.20
C ASP A 369 -16.57 8.47 -7.14
N TRP A 370 -17.15 9.30 -6.27
CA TRP A 370 -18.12 8.84 -5.26
C TRP A 370 -19.44 8.39 -5.86
N ALA A 371 -19.89 9.04 -6.94
CA ALA A 371 -21.08 8.61 -7.67
C ALA A 371 -20.87 7.24 -8.33
N ASP A 372 -19.71 7.02 -8.96
CA ASP A 372 -19.36 5.73 -9.56
C ASP A 372 -19.26 4.61 -8.51
N LEU A 373 -18.63 4.89 -7.36
CA LEU A 373 -18.59 3.97 -6.23
C LEU A 373 -20.01 3.60 -5.76
N CYS A 374 -20.85 4.59 -5.51
CA CYS A 374 -22.23 4.36 -5.05
C CYS A 374 -23.09 3.59 -6.08
N LYS A 375 -22.88 3.84 -7.39
CA LYS A 375 -23.53 3.07 -8.46
C LYS A 375 -23.07 1.61 -8.48
N SER A 376 -21.78 1.38 -8.28
CA SER A 376 -21.22 0.03 -8.22
C SER A 376 -21.74 -0.74 -6.99
N TYR A 377 -21.84 -0.10 -5.83
CA TYR A 377 -22.49 -0.66 -4.64
C TYR A 377 -23.98 -0.94 -4.86
N LEU A 378 -24.71 -0.01 -5.49
CA LEU A 378 -26.12 -0.23 -5.80
C LEU A 378 -26.33 -1.43 -6.72
N ARG A 379 -25.42 -1.65 -7.67
CA ARG A 379 -25.48 -2.81 -8.55
C ARG A 379 -25.32 -4.12 -7.79
N GLU A 380 -24.37 -4.19 -6.85
CA GLU A 380 -24.19 -5.35 -5.97
C GLU A 380 -25.39 -5.57 -5.05
N ALA A 381 -25.93 -4.49 -4.47
CA ALA A 381 -27.16 -4.56 -3.68
C ALA A 381 -28.32 -5.12 -4.49
N ARG A 382 -28.54 -4.65 -5.73
CA ARG A 382 -29.58 -5.21 -6.62
C ARG A 382 -29.38 -6.70 -6.87
N TRP A 383 -28.15 -7.14 -7.16
CA TRP A 383 -27.86 -8.56 -7.33
C TRP A 383 -28.20 -9.38 -6.07
N TYR A 384 -27.86 -8.87 -4.89
CA TYR A 384 -28.19 -9.49 -3.63
C TYR A 384 -29.71 -9.60 -3.41
N TYR A 385 -30.45 -8.49 -3.54
CA TYR A 385 -31.91 -8.46 -3.33
C TYR A 385 -32.68 -9.32 -4.34
N ASP A 386 -32.20 -9.41 -5.59
CA ASP A 386 -32.79 -10.25 -6.63
C ASP A 386 -32.40 -11.73 -6.50
N GLY A 387 -31.47 -12.08 -5.61
CA GLY A 387 -30.88 -13.42 -5.53
C GLY A 387 -30.10 -13.82 -6.79
N TYR A 388 -29.59 -12.83 -7.52
CA TYR A 388 -28.86 -13.02 -8.77
C TYR A 388 -27.39 -13.31 -8.52
N THR A 389 -26.89 -14.41 -9.09
CA THR A 389 -25.44 -14.68 -9.15
C THR A 389 -24.92 -14.22 -10.52
N PRO A 390 -24.12 -13.15 -10.58
CA PRO A 390 -23.54 -12.68 -11.85
C PRO A 390 -22.57 -13.69 -12.45
N ARG A 391 -22.27 -13.51 -13.74
CA ARG A 391 -21.11 -14.16 -14.36
C ARG A 391 -19.82 -13.64 -13.74
N PHE A 392 -18.75 -14.43 -13.79
CA PHE A 392 -17.48 -14.03 -13.19
C PHE A 392 -16.98 -12.70 -13.74
N GLU A 393 -16.96 -12.54 -15.05
CA GLU A 393 -16.52 -11.30 -15.71
C GLU A 393 -17.43 -10.12 -15.37
N GLU A 394 -18.75 -10.36 -15.33
CA GLU A 394 -19.72 -9.31 -14.98
C GLU A 394 -19.51 -8.79 -13.56
N TYR A 395 -19.26 -9.70 -12.60
CA TYR A 395 -18.90 -9.33 -11.25
C TYR A 395 -17.61 -8.52 -11.24
N ILE A 396 -16.55 -9.04 -11.86
CA ILE A 396 -15.23 -8.41 -11.83
C ILE A 396 -15.27 -6.98 -12.38
N GLU A 397 -15.98 -6.74 -13.49
CA GLU A 397 -16.12 -5.39 -14.09
C GLU A 397 -16.80 -4.36 -13.17
N ASN A 398 -17.62 -4.80 -12.21
CA ASN A 398 -18.16 -3.93 -11.17
C ASN A 398 -17.25 -3.89 -9.93
N ALA A 399 -16.69 -5.03 -9.57
CA ALA A 399 -16.07 -5.28 -8.27
C ALA A 399 -14.76 -4.52 -8.07
N TRP A 400 -14.03 -4.21 -9.15
CA TRP A 400 -12.82 -3.38 -9.06
C TRP A 400 -13.13 -1.90 -8.77
N ILE A 401 -14.37 -1.45 -9.03
CA ILE A 401 -14.86 -0.13 -8.64
C ILE A 401 -15.43 -0.19 -7.23
N SER A 402 -16.27 -1.20 -6.93
CA SER A 402 -16.93 -1.33 -5.63
C SER A 402 -15.98 -1.57 -4.47
N ILE A 403 -14.76 -2.08 -4.73
CA ILE A 403 -13.72 -2.17 -3.69
C ILE A 403 -13.12 -0.80 -3.31
N SER A 404 -13.62 0.30 -3.91
CA SER A 404 -13.20 1.70 -3.69
C SER A 404 -11.78 2.07 -4.12
N GLY A 405 -11.03 1.13 -4.71
CA GLY A 405 -9.66 1.39 -5.19
C GLY A 405 -9.54 2.64 -6.07
N PRO A 406 -10.46 2.88 -7.03
CA PRO A 406 -10.42 4.10 -7.84
C PRO A 406 -10.63 5.37 -7.01
N VAL A 407 -11.61 5.38 -6.11
CA VAL A 407 -11.85 6.51 -5.19
C VAL A 407 -10.60 6.79 -4.35
N ILE A 408 -10.01 5.75 -3.74
CA ILE A 408 -8.81 5.90 -2.91
C ILE A 408 -7.66 6.53 -3.72
N LEU A 409 -7.36 5.97 -4.89
CA LEU A 409 -6.24 6.41 -5.71
C LEU A 409 -6.45 7.80 -6.29
N SER A 410 -7.65 8.13 -6.78
CA SER A 410 -7.96 9.50 -7.19
C SER A 410 -7.67 10.49 -6.06
N HIS A 411 -8.19 10.27 -4.85
CA HIS A 411 -7.93 11.19 -3.72
C HIS A 411 -6.44 11.31 -3.39
N LEU A 412 -5.70 10.20 -3.42
CA LEU A 412 -4.26 10.21 -3.19
C LEU A 412 -3.50 11.05 -4.22
N TYR A 413 -3.85 10.94 -5.51
CA TYR A 413 -3.24 11.76 -6.56
C TYR A 413 -3.43 13.25 -6.27
N PHE A 414 -4.66 13.69 -6.00
CA PHE A 414 -4.91 15.10 -5.72
C PHE A 414 -4.22 15.59 -4.43
N PHE A 415 -4.03 14.73 -3.43
CA PHE A 415 -3.26 15.10 -2.24
C PHE A 415 -1.75 15.27 -2.49
N VAL A 416 -1.22 14.76 -3.60
CA VAL A 416 0.19 14.95 -4.00
C VAL A 416 0.40 15.99 -5.10
N VAL A 417 -0.63 16.32 -5.89
CA VAL A 417 -0.53 17.26 -7.00
C VAL A 417 -0.66 18.71 -6.53
N ASN A 418 0.07 19.62 -7.19
CA ASN A 418 -0.08 21.04 -6.94
C ASN A 418 -1.45 21.55 -7.43
N PRO A 419 -2.15 22.41 -6.68
CA PRO A 419 -3.48 22.93 -7.06
C PRO A 419 -3.56 23.64 -8.42
N ASN A 420 -2.43 24.04 -9.01
CA ASN A 420 -2.39 24.69 -10.32
C ASN A 420 -2.37 23.69 -11.49
N GLU A 421 -2.29 22.39 -11.22
CA GLU A 421 -2.20 21.29 -12.20
C GLU A 421 -3.43 20.34 -12.12
N GLU A 422 -4.46 20.77 -11.38
CA GLU A 422 -5.68 20.04 -11.03
C GLU A 422 -6.56 19.69 -12.26
N ASP A 423 -6.57 20.58 -13.26
CA ASP A 423 -7.38 20.45 -14.49
C ASP A 423 -7.00 19.24 -15.36
N ALA A 424 -5.76 18.76 -15.27
CA ALA A 424 -5.26 17.65 -16.09
C ALA A 424 -5.79 16.28 -15.64
N LEU A 425 -5.99 16.05 -14.33
CA LEU A 425 -6.58 14.80 -13.84
C LEU A 425 -8.10 14.83 -13.94
N LEU A 426 -8.75 15.96 -13.58
CA LEU A 426 -10.20 16.08 -13.72
C LEU A 426 -10.63 15.70 -15.15
N SER A 427 -9.99 16.28 -16.16
CA SER A 427 -10.25 15.94 -17.58
C SER A 427 -9.91 14.50 -17.98
N THR A 428 -9.01 13.82 -17.27
CA THR A 428 -8.62 12.42 -17.54
C THR A 428 -9.54 11.42 -16.86
N CYS A 429 -9.88 11.60 -15.58
CA CYS A 429 -10.85 10.76 -14.87
C CYS A 429 -12.25 10.82 -15.50
N PHE A 430 -12.65 11.98 -16.05
CA PHE A 430 -13.89 12.11 -16.82
C PHE A 430 -13.91 11.25 -18.11
N ASN A 431 -12.76 10.83 -18.64
CA ASN A 431 -12.63 10.00 -19.85
C ASN A 431 -12.38 8.50 -19.54
N GLY A 432 -12.47 8.10 -18.27
CA GLY A 432 -12.22 6.74 -17.79
C GLY A 432 -10.98 6.65 -16.89
N TYR A 433 -10.97 5.69 -15.96
CA TYR A 433 -9.85 5.50 -15.04
C TYR A 433 -8.61 4.95 -15.77
N PRO A 434 -7.40 5.47 -15.47
CA PRO A 434 -6.13 4.89 -15.94
C PRO A 434 -6.00 3.40 -15.63
N THR A 435 -5.33 2.64 -16.51
CA THR A 435 -5.12 1.19 -16.34
C THR A 435 -4.41 0.85 -15.04
N ILE A 436 -3.45 1.67 -14.61
CA ILE A 436 -2.73 1.49 -13.34
C ILE A 436 -3.66 1.50 -12.11
N ILE A 437 -4.67 2.38 -12.12
CA ILE A 437 -5.71 2.44 -11.08
C ILE A 437 -6.53 1.17 -11.10
N ARG A 438 -6.95 0.73 -12.30
CA ARG A 438 -7.70 -0.51 -12.48
C ARG A 438 -6.93 -1.73 -11.99
N HIS A 439 -5.68 -1.93 -12.40
CA HIS A 439 -4.89 -3.10 -11.99
C HIS A 439 -4.57 -3.11 -10.50
N SER A 440 -4.28 -1.95 -9.91
CA SER A 440 -4.11 -1.83 -8.45
C SER A 440 -5.41 -2.18 -7.71
N SER A 441 -6.54 -1.64 -8.16
CA SER A 441 -7.87 -1.91 -7.58
C SER A 441 -8.29 -3.37 -7.74
N MET A 442 -7.94 -4.00 -8.87
CA MET A 442 -8.15 -5.42 -9.12
C MET A 442 -7.39 -6.30 -8.12
N ILE A 443 -6.11 -6.00 -7.85
CA ILE A 443 -5.34 -6.74 -6.82
C ILE A 443 -6.01 -6.58 -5.45
N LEU A 444 -6.42 -5.36 -5.10
CA LEU A 444 -7.15 -5.08 -3.86
C LEU A 444 -8.45 -5.91 -3.76
N ARG A 445 -9.29 -5.91 -4.79
CA ARG A 445 -10.53 -6.70 -4.86
C ARG A 445 -10.27 -8.20 -4.71
N LEU A 446 -9.37 -8.76 -5.51
CA LEU A 446 -9.16 -10.20 -5.52
C LEU A 446 -8.54 -10.73 -4.22
N THR A 447 -7.66 -9.95 -3.59
CA THR A 447 -7.10 -10.29 -2.27
C THR A 447 -8.16 -10.19 -1.16
N ASN A 448 -9.01 -9.15 -1.19
CA ASN A 448 -10.17 -9.03 -0.31
C ASN A 448 -11.10 -10.24 -0.44
N ASP A 449 -11.60 -10.53 -1.65
CA ASP A 449 -12.55 -11.62 -1.88
C ASP A 449 -12.00 -12.98 -1.40
N LEU A 450 -10.70 -13.26 -1.60
CA LEU A 450 -10.06 -14.47 -1.10
C LEU A 450 -10.17 -14.61 0.42
N ALA A 451 -10.11 -13.50 1.15
CA ALA A 451 -10.09 -13.46 2.59
C ALA A 451 -11.48 -13.33 3.23
N THR A 452 -12.42 -12.64 2.59
CA THR A 452 -13.68 -12.20 3.21
C THR A 452 -14.91 -12.97 2.71
N SER A 453 -14.89 -13.48 1.48
CA SER A 453 -16.07 -14.03 0.79
C SER A 453 -16.86 -15.08 1.57
N THR A 454 -16.19 -15.92 2.35
CA THR A 454 -16.86 -16.98 3.13
C THR A 454 -17.71 -16.40 4.25
N ASP A 455 -17.25 -15.35 4.94
CA ASP A 455 -17.96 -14.76 6.07
C ASP A 455 -18.97 -13.71 5.61
N GLU A 456 -18.67 -12.98 4.54
CA GLU A 456 -19.60 -12.10 3.83
C GLU A 456 -20.84 -12.87 3.33
N LEU A 457 -20.63 -14.01 2.67
CA LEU A 457 -21.75 -14.83 2.20
C LEU A 457 -22.63 -15.34 3.36
N LYS A 458 -22.03 -15.66 4.52
CA LYS A 458 -22.78 -16.12 5.70
C LYS A 458 -23.61 -15.02 6.35
N ARG A 459 -23.10 -13.78 6.38
CA ARG A 459 -23.81 -12.63 6.96
C ARG A 459 -24.88 -12.05 6.02
N GLY A 460 -24.83 -12.42 4.74
CA GLY A 460 -25.83 -12.08 3.73
C GLY A 460 -25.33 -10.96 2.83
N ASP A 461 -24.53 -11.32 1.84
CA ASP A 461 -23.94 -10.42 0.86
C ASP A 461 -23.95 -11.08 -0.53
N VAL A 462 -23.68 -10.31 -1.58
CA VAL A 462 -23.60 -10.78 -2.97
C VAL A 462 -22.51 -11.85 -3.15
N PRO A 463 -22.70 -12.86 -4.03
CA PRO A 463 -21.63 -13.77 -4.42
C PRO A 463 -20.38 -13.00 -4.88
N LYS A 464 -19.24 -13.27 -4.25
CA LYS A 464 -17.94 -12.67 -4.62
C LYS A 464 -17.29 -13.44 -5.76
N SER A 465 -16.06 -13.06 -6.15
CA SER A 465 -15.32 -13.68 -7.27
C SER A 465 -15.24 -15.20 -7.18
N ILE A 466 -15.03 -15.75 -5.98
CA ILE A 466 -14.96 -17.21 -5.75
C ILE A 466 -16.30 -17.88 -6.10
N GLN A 467 -17.41 -17.37 -5.54
CA GLN A 467 -18.73 -17.95 -5.77
C GLN A 467 -19.19 -17.78 -7.22
N CYS A 468 -18.94 -16.60 -7.82
CA CYS A 468 -19.23 -16.37 -9.23
C CYS A 468 -18.49 -17.36 -10.13
N LYS A 469 -17.20 -17.63 -9.84
CA LYS A 469 -16.39 -18.59 -10.60
C LYS A 469 -16.86 -20.03 -10.41
N MET A 470 -17.22 -20.41 -9.18
CA MET A 470 -17.80 -21.73 -8.89
C MET A 470 -19.10 -21.93 -9.67
N HIS A 471 -19.97 -20.92 -9.72
CA HIS A 471 -21.26 -20.97 -10.38
C HIS A 471 -21.13 -21.06 -11.91
N GLU A 472 -20.28 -20.22 -12.52
CA GLU A 472 -20.09 -20.17 -13.97
C GLU A 472 -19.43 -21.44 -14.53
N ASP A 473 -18.31 -21.85 -13.93
CA ASP A 473 -17.51 -22.98 -14.44
C ASP A 473 -17.93 -24.34 -13.86
N ARG A 474 -18.85 -24.35 -12.87
CA ARG A 474 -19.26 -25.54 -12.11
C ARG A 474 -18.09 -26.27 -11.45
N VAL A 475 -17.17 -25.51 -10.86
CA VAL A 475 -15.98 -26.03 -10.17
C VAL A 475 -16.12 -25.96 -8.64
N CYS A 476 -15.31 -26.75 -7.93
CA CYS A 476 -15.23 -26.66 -6.48
C CYS A 476 -14.52 -25.37 -6.03
N GLU A 477 -14.75 -24.98 -4.78
CA GLU A 477 -14.18 -23.77 -4.17
C GLU A 477 -12.65 -23.73 -4.25
N GLU A 478 -11.98 -24.87 -4.05
CA GLU A 478 -10.52 -24.97 -4.14
C GLU A 478 -10.00 -24.53 -5.52
N LYS A 479 -10.62 -25.02 -6.60
CA LYS A 479 -10.26 -24.65 -7.97
C LYS A 479 -10.58 -23.19 -8.26
N ALA A 480 -11.71 -22.68 -7.76
CA ALA A 480 -12.06 -21.27 -7.90
C ALA A 480 -11.04 -20.37 -7.19
N ARG A 481 -10.69 -20.66 -5.93
CA ARG A 481 -9.64 -19.94 -5.18
C ARG A 481 -8.29 -19.99 -5.88
N GLN A 482 -7.92 -21.14 -6.45
CA GLN A 482 -6.69 -21.25 -7.25
C GLN A 482 -6.74 -20.35 -8.48
N HIS A 483 -7.88 -20.29 -9.18
CA HIS A 483 -8.07 -19.37 -10.30
C HIS A 483 -7.89 -17.91 -9.87
N ILE A 484 -8.48 -17.49 -8.74
CA ILE A 484 -8.31 -16.11 -8.23
C ILE A 484 -6.84 -15.82 -7.89
N LYS A 485 -6.11 -16.76 -7.28
CA LYS A 485 -4.67 -16.60 -7.03
C LYS A 485 -3.85 -16.43 -8.32
N LEU A 486 -4.21 -17.16 -9.39
CA LEU A 486 -3.58 -16.99 -10.70
C LEU A 486 -3.93 -15.61 -11.29
N LEU A 487 -5.17 -15.17 -11.17
CA LEU A 487 -5.58 -13.85 -11.65
C LEU A 487 -4.87 -12.70 -10.92
N ILE A 488 -4.61 -12.83 -9.61
CA ILE A 488 -3.76 -11.88 -8.86
C ILE A 488 -2.35 -11.86 -9.46
N ASN A 489 -1.76 -13.02 -9.74
CA ASN A 489 -0.43 -13.10 -10.37
C ASN A 489 -0.42 -12.38 -11.73
N GLU A 490 -1.41 -12.62 -12.60
CA GLU A 490 -1.51 -11.95 -13.90
C GLU A 490 -1.70 -10.43 -13.74
N THR A 491 -2.55 -10.01 -12.81
CA THR A 491 -2.81 -8.58 -12.55
C THR A 491 -1.55 -7.85 -12.08
N TRP A 492 -0.67 -8.50 -11.31
CA TRP A 492 0.64 -7.95 -10.97
C TRP A 492 1.55 -7.74 -12.19
N LYS A 493 1.47 -8.60 -13.23
CA LYS A 493 2.25 -8.41 -14.46
C LYS A 493 1.80 -7.17 -15.22
N PHE A 494 0.48 -6.95 -15.28
CA PHE A 494 -0.09 -5.75 -15.87
C PHE A 494 0.28 -4.50 -15.07
N LEU A 495 0.18 -4.55 -13.73
CA LEU A 495 0.58 -3.43 -12.88
C LEU A 495 2.08 -3.11 -13.01
N ASN A 496 2.94 -4.13 -13.09
CA ASN A 496 4.38 -3.94 -13.32
C ASN A 496 4.65 -3.25 -14.67
N LYS A 497 3.92 -3.63 -15.72
CA LYS A 497 4.01 -3.01 -17.06
C LYS A 497 3.60 -1.54 -17.00
N ASP A 498 2.49 -1.25 -16.33
CA ASP A 498 2.01 0.11 -16.10
C ASP A 498 3.01 0.94 -15.29
N CYS A 499 3.89 0.35 -14.48
CA CYS A 499 4.91 1.12 -13.75
C CYS A 499 6.14 1.46 -14.60
N ILE A 500 6.37 0.73 -15.70
CA ILE A 500 7.55 0.89 -16.58
C ILE A 500 7.22 1.75 -17.81
N ASN A 501 6.01 1.67 -18.36
CA ASN A 501 5.67 2.18 -19.70
C ASN A 501 4.82 3.47 -19.74
N LEU A 502 4.78 4.28 -18.68
CA LEU A 502 3.88 5.47 -18.64
C LEU A 502 4.30 6.61 -19.57
N ASP A 503 5.49 6.55 -20.16
CA ASP A 503 5.89 7.47 -21.23
C ASP A 503 5.15 7.23 -22.55
N ASP A 504 4.55 6.04 -22.76
CA ASP A 504 3.91 5.65 -24.02
C ASP A 504 2.37 5.74 -24.01
N ASP A 505 1.74 5.86 -22.84
CA ASP A 505 0.30 5.97 -22.73
C ASP A 505 -0.14 7.44 -22.84
N TYR A 506 -1.08 7.74 -23.75
CA TYR A 506 -1.52 9.10 -24.12
C TYR A 506 -2.28 9.85 -22.99
N SER A 507 -2.11 9.44 -21.73
CA SER A 507 -2.76 10.04 -20.57
C SER A 507 -2.10 11.37 -20.21
N PRO A 508 -2.84 12.50 -20.25
CA PRO A 508 -2.34 13.83 -19.84
C PRO A 508 -1.77 13.86 -18.42
N MET A 509 -2.20 12.91 -17.57
CA MET A 509 -1.81 12.74 -16.18
C MET A 509 -0.31 12.48 -15.99
N PHE A 510 0.36 11.82 -16.94
CA PHE A 510 1.75 11.39 -16.78
C PHE A 510 2.76 12.23 -17.59
N SER A 511 2.46 13.51 -17.82
CA SER A 511 3.35 14.38 -18.60
C SER A 511 4.76 14.54 -17.98
N LYS A 512 5.78 14.68 -18.85
CA LYS A 512 7.20 14.79 -18.47
C LYS A 512 7.56 15.97 -17.57
N SER A 513 6.69 16.99 -17.44
CA SER A 513 6.95 18.12 -16.53
C SER A 513 6.77 17.76 -15.06
N ASN A 514 6.12 16.62 -14.74
CA ASN A 514 5.65 16.26 -13.40
C ASN A 514 6.30 14.98 -12.83
N ASN A 515 7.53 14.66 -13.25
CA ASN A 515 8.18 13.37 -12.95
C ASN A 515 8.14 12.94 -11.47
N ASN A 516 8.30 13.85 -10.51
CA ASN A 516 8.30 13.49 -9.09
C ASN A 516 6.90 13.14 -8.56
N ILE A 517 5.86 13.88 -9.01
CA ILE A 517 4.46 13.60 -8.63
C ILE A 517 4.01 12.28 -9.26
N ASN A 518 4.37 12.05 -10.53
CA ASN A 518 4.06 10.82 -11.23
C ASN A 518 4.70 9.62 -10.51
N LYS A 519 5.99 9.72 -10.14
CA LYS A 519 6.69 8.67 -9.39
C LYS A 519 5.99 8.36 -8.06
N ALA A 520 5.67 9.39 -7.27
CA ALA A 520 4.97 9.22 -6.00
C ALA A 520 3.61 8.53 -6.18
N PHE A 521 2.83 8.92 -7.20
CA PHE A 521 1.53 8.32 -7.45
C PHE A 521 1.64 6.86 -7.92
N ILE A 522 2.59 6.53 -8.79
CA ILE A 522 2.86 5.16 -9.22
C ILE A 522 3.20 4.28 -8.01
N GLU A 523 4.05 4.77 -7.13
CA GLU A 523 4.39 4.09 -5.88
C GLU A 523 3.16 3.88 -4.99
N MET A 524 2.25 4.85 -4.91
CA MET A 524 0.98 4.70 -4.18
C MET A 524 0.07 3.63 -4.80
N CYS A 525 -0.04 3.56 -6.13
CA CYS A 525 -0.76 2.49 -6.83
C CYS A 525 -0.17 1.11 -6.53
N LEU A 526 1.16 0.96 -6.58
CA LEU A 526 1.86 -0.28 -6.20
C LEU A 526 1.62 -0.63 -4.73
N ASN A 527 1.74 0.35 -3.85
CA ASN A 527 1.61 0.17 -2.42
C ASN A 527 0.18 -0.18 -1.99
N LEU A 528 -0.86 0.24 -2.73
CA LEU A 528 -2.22 -0.21 -2.47
C LEU A 528 -2.35 -1.73 -2.68
N GLY A 529 -1.76 -2.29 -3.74
CA GLY A 529 -1.71 -3.73 -3.98
C GLY A 529 -0.86 -4.48 -2.95
N ARG A 530 0.26 -3.91 -2.49
CA ARG A 530 1.07 -4.46 -1.39
C ARG A 530 0.30 -4.47 -0.07
N MET A 531 -0.42 -3.38 0.18
CA MET A 531 -1.20 -3.22 1.40
C MET A 531 -2.39 -4.17 1.43
N SER A 532 -2.97 -4.49 0.28
CA SER A 532 -4.06 -5.47 0.21
C SER A 532 -3.61 -6.87 0.59
N HIS A 533 -2.43 -7.31 0.15
CA HIS A 533 -1.83 -8.55 0.65
C HIS A 533 -1.62 -8.48 2.16
N CYS A 534 -1.01 -7.41 2.68
CA CYS A 534 -0.78 -7.26 4.12
C CYS A 534 -2.06 -7.41 4.97
N ILE A 535 -3.18 -6.84 4.52
CA ILE A 535 -4.43 -6.86 5.30
C ILE A 535 -5.17 -8.18 5.14
N TYR A 536 -5.14 -8.80 3.96
CA TYR A 536 -5.98 -9.95 3.63
C TYR A 536 -5.25 -11.30 3.62
N GLN A 537 -3.93 -11.32 3.83
CA GLN A 537 -3.12 -12.56 3.77
C GLN A 537 -3.56 -13.64 4.77
N TYR A 538 -4.05 -13.27 5.95
CA TYR A 538 -4.45 -14.21 7.00
C TYR A 538 -5.95 -14.13 7.37
N GLY A 539 -6.78 -13.61 6.47
CA GLY A 539 -8.22 -13.42 6.67
C GLY A 539 -8.63 -11.95 6.63
N ASP A 540 -9.83 -11.63 7.13
CA ASP A 540 -10.36 -10.27 7.13
C ASP A 540 -9.66 -9.36 8.14
N GLY A 541 -8.50 -8.81 7.78
CA GLY A 541 -7.79 -7.85 8.61
C GLY A 541 -8.41 -6.45 8.66
N HIS A 542 -9.45 -6.16 7.86
CA HIS A 542 -10.13 -4.85 7.86
C HIS A 542 -11.31 -4.83 8.82
N GLY A 543 -12.26 -5.75 8.62
CA GLY A 543 -13.48 -5.88 9.41
C GLY A 543 -13.26 -6.58 10.75
N ILE A 544 -12.47 -7.67 10.76
CA ILE A 544 -12.12 -8.42 11.96
C ILE A 544 -10.76 -7.92 12.48
N GLN A 545 -10.81 -6.90 13.33
CA GLN A 545 -9.63 -6.20 13.87
C GLN A 545 -8.92 -6.99 14.98
N ASP A 546 -8.80 -8.31 14.83
CA ASP A 546 -8.07 -9.20 15.73
C ASP A 546 -6.81 -9.80 15.04
N ARG A 547 -6.05 -10.64 15.77
CA ARG A 547 -4.89 -11.40 15.26
C ARG A 547 -3.77 -10.53 14.63
N GLN A 548 -3.26 -10.88 13.45
CA GLN A 548 -2.06 -10.30 12.82
C GLN A 548 -2.18 -8.80 12.57
N THR A 549 -3.34 -8.29 12.17
CA THR A 549 -3.52 -6.84 11.98
C THR A 549 -3.28 -6.07 13.27
N LYS A 550 -3.70 -6.62 14.42
CA LYS A 550 -3.42 -6.02 15.72
C LYS A 550 -1.92 -5.96 15.99
N ASP A 551 -1.18 -7.02 15.68
CA ASP A 551 0.28 -7.06 15.87
C ASP A 551 1.00 -6.07 14.92
N HIS A 552 0.52 -5.93 13.68
CA HIS A 552 0.99 -4.90 12.74
C HIS A 552 0.75 -3.49 13.30
N VAL A 553 -0.46 -3.21 13.79
CA VAL A 553 -0.81 -1.94 14.43
C VAL A 553 0.10 -1.67 15.63
N LEU A 554 0.28 -2.65 16.51
CA LEU A 554 1.09 -2.51 17.71
C LEU A 554 2.57 -2.24 17.37
N SER A 555 3.14 -3.00 16.44
CA SER A 555 4.55 -2.86 16.04
C SER A 555 4.85 -1.56 15.29
N LEU A 556 3.92 -1.06 14.46
CA LEU A 556 4.15 0.18 13.71
C LEU A 556 3.80 1.44 14.51
N LEU A 557 2.76 1.40 15.34
CA LEU A 557 2.19 2.60 15.96
C LEU A 557 2.47 2.74 17.45
N ILE A 558 2.71 1.64 18.17
CA ILE A 558 2.74 1.64 19.63
C ILE A 558 4.11 1.28 20.18
N HIS A 559 4.73 0.21 19.67
CA HIS A 559 5.98 -0.32 20.20
C HIS A 559 7.17 0.28 19.43
N PRO A 560 7.99 1.12 20.07
CA PRO A 560 9.21 1.62 19.44
C PRO A 560 10.25 0.51 19.36
N ILE A 561 11.19 0.64 18.42
CA ILE A 561 12.36 -0.21 18.36
C ILE A 561 13.31 0.20 19.48
N LEU A 562 13.78 -0.78 20.25
CA LEU A 562 14.76 -0.53 21.30
C LEU A 562 16.09 -0.08 20.69
N LEU A 563 16.56 1.09 21.14
CA LEU A 563 17.91 1.56 20.84
C LEU A 563 18.85 0.90 21.83
N THR A 564 19.73 0.03 21.34
CA THR A 564 20.84 -0.49 22.14
C THR A 564 21.79 0.68 22.46
N GLN A 565 22.15 0.84 23.73
CA GLN A 565 23.08 1.87 24.21
C GLN A 565 24.53 1.51 23.91
#